data_AF-A0A1W2AXI9-F1
#
_entry.id   AF-A0A1W2AXI9-F1
#
_cell.length_a   1.000
_cell.length_b   1.000
_cell.length_c   1.000
_cell.angle_alpha   90.00
_cell.angle_beta   90.00
_cell.angle_gamma   90.00
#
_symmetry.space_group_name_H-M   'P 1'
#
loop_
_entity.id
_entity.type
_entity.pdbx_description
1 polymer ?
#
loop_
_entity_poly.entity_id
_entity_poly.type
_entity_poly.pdbx_seq_one_letter_code
_entity_poly.pdbx_strand_id
1 'polypeptide(L)'
;MEKNKFADLSLEELQAKRINAKKVFIVLGCVMGVINLLLVFMIFKTKLYSLFAVVVGSIMTLLPTFINLTQLNEEIKSRQSHN
;
A
#
# COMPACT_ATOMS: atom_id res chain seq x y z
N MET A 1 7.46 23.52 6.02
CA MET A 1 7.19 22.41 6.95
C MET A 1 5.86 21.81 6.53
N GLU A 2 5.86 20.59 5.98
CA GLU A 2 4.60 19.86 5.77
C GLU A 2 3.90 19.76 7.12
N LYS A 3 2.68 20.30 7.23
CA LYS A 3 1.81 20.01 8.37
C LYS A 3 1.63 18.50 8.39
N ASN A 4 2.13 17.85 9.42
CA ASN A 4 1.98 16.41 9.61
C ASN A 4 0.48 16.11 9.52
N LYS A 5 0.07 15.38 8.48
CA LYS A 5 -1.34 15.14 8.12
C LYS A 5 -2.11 14.35 9.20
N PHE A 6 -1.36 13.86 10.19
CA PHE A 6 -1.80 13.07 11.32
C PHE A 6 -1.70 13.84 12.65
N ALA A 7 -1.19 15.08 12.64
CA ALA A 7 -1.01 15.91 13.83
C ALA A 7 -2.31 16.08 14.63
N ASP A 8 -3.41 16.36 13.94
CA ASP A 8 -4.70 16.71 14.54
C ASP A 8 -5.53 15.49 15.00
N LEU A 9 -5.09 14.26 14.70
CA LEU A 9 -5.80 13.04 15.05
C LEU A 9 -5.40 12.54 16.45
N SER A 10 -6.35 11.99 17.20
CA SER A 10 -6.08 11.32 18.48
C SER A 10 -5.34 10.00 18.28
N LEU A 11 -4.72 9.46 19.34
CA LEU A 11 -3.99 8.18 19.27
C LEU A 11 -4.92 7.01 18.91
N GLU A 12 -6.16 7.02 19.40
CA GLU A 12 -7.19 6.04 19.06
C GLU A 12 -7.62 6.14 17.60
N GLU A 13 -7.83 7.36 17.09
CA GLU A 13 -8.19 7.60 15.68
C GLU A 13 -7.04 7.18 14.74
N LEU A 14 -5.79 7.40 15.13
CA LEU A 14 -4.60 6.93 14.42
C LEU A 14 -4.56 5.41 14.33
N GLN A 15 -4.84 4.72 15.43
CA GLN A 15 -4.88 3.25 15.46
C GLN A 15 -6.01 2.70 14.59
N ALA A 16 -7.21 3.29 14.67
CA ALA A 16 -8.33 2.92 13.81
C ALA A 16 -8.01 3.12 12.32
N LYS A 17 -7.38 4.26 11.98
CA LYS A 17 -6.94 4.57 10.62
C LYS A 17 -5.86 3.60 10.13
N ARG A 18 -4.95 3.14 11.00
CA ARG A 18 -3.94 2.13 10.67
C ARG A 18 -4.56 0.78 10.34
N ILE A 19 -5.54 0.34 11.14
CA ILE A 19 -6.25 -0.92 10.90
C ILE A 19 -6.97 -0.86 9.55
N ASN A 20 -7.68 0.24 9.28
CA ASN A 20 -8.37 0.43 8.01
C ASN A 20 -7.41 0.49 6.81
N ALA A 21 -6.32 1.26 6.92
CA ALA A 21 -5.31 1.35 5.87
C ALA A 21 -4.66 -0.02 5.58
N LYS A 22 -4.36 -0.81 6.63
CA LYS A 22 -3.84 -2.18 6.46
C LYS A 22 -4.84 -3.10 5.78
N LYS A 23 -6.12 -3.05 6.17
CA LYS A 23 -7.19 -3.85 5.54
C LYS A 23 -7.29 -3.55 4.05
N VAL A 24 -7.35 -2.26 3.70
CA VAL A 24 -7.40 -1.82 2.29
C VAL A 24 -6.17 -2.28 1.52
N PHE A 25 -4.97 -2.12 2.10
CA PHE A 25 -3.73 -2.56 1.46
C PHE A 25 -3.69 -4.06 1.21
N ILE A 26 -4.15 -4.88 2.16
CA ILE A 26 -4.22 -6.34 2.00
C ILE A 26 -5.21 -6.72 0.90
N VAL A 27 -6.42 -6.16 0.90
CA VAL A 27 -7.43 -6.43 -0.13
C VAL A 27 -6.91 -6.05 -1.51
N LEU A 28 -6.34 -4.86 -1.63
CA LEU A 28 -5.75 -4.37 -2.88
C LEU A 28 -4.60 -5.27 -3.35
N GLY A 29 -3.72 -5.68 -2.43
CA GLY A 29 -2.61 -6.58 -2.72
C GLY A 29 -3.08 -7.95 -3.21
N CYS A 30 -4.10 -8.54 -2.58
CA CYS A 30 -4.66 -9.82 -3.00
C CYS A 30 -5.28 -9.74 -4.40
N VAL A 31 -6.10 -8.73 -4.66
CA VAL A 31 -6.76 -8.53 -5.97
C VAL A 31 -5.71 -8.31 -7.07
N MET A 32 -4.74 -7.43 -6.83
CA MET A 32 -3.65 -7.18 -7.78
C MET A 32 -2.77 -8.40 -8.00
N GLY A 33 -2.54 -9.21 -6.97
CA GLY A 33 -1.79 -10.47 -7.08
C GLY A 33 -2.46 -11.47 -8.03
N VAL A 34 -3.78 -11.67 -7.88
CA VAL A 34 -4.56 -12.57 -8.76
C VAL A 34 -4.54 -12.07 -10.21
N ILE A 35 -4.78 -10.78 -10.42
CA ILE A 35 -4.78 -10.17 -11.76
C ILE A 35 -3.40 -10.32 -12.41
N ASN A 36 -2.32 -10.06 -11.68
CA ASN A 36 -0.96 -10.20 -12.19
C ASN A 36 -0.61 -11.66 -12.51
N LEU A 37 -1.05 -12.63 -11.71
CA LEU A 37 -0.86 -14.06 -12.03
C LEU A 37 -1.55 -14.44 -13.35
N LEU A 38 -2.78 -13.97 -13.57
CA LEU A 38 -3.50 -14.20 -14.83
C LEU A 38 -2.81 -13.54 -16.02
N LEU A 39 -2.33 -12.30 -15.84
CA LEU A 39 -1.57 -11.59 -16.88
C LEU A 39 -0.28 -12.33 -17.23
N VAL A 40 0.49 -12.75 -16.24
CA VAL A 40 1.73 -13.52 -16.45
C VAL A 40 1.44 -14.83 -17.20
N PHE A 41 0.40 -15.57 -16.79
CA PHE A 41 -0.02 -16.78 -17.51
C PHE A 41 -0.36 -16.50 -18.98
N MET A 42 -1.11 -15.42 -19.24
CA MET A 42 -1.48 -15.02 -20.60
C MET A 42 -0.27 -14.60 -21.43
N ILE A 43 0.70 -13.90 -20.84
CA ILE A 43 1.95 -13.49 -21.50
C ILE A 43 2.71 -14.72 -22.00
N PHE A 44 2.87 -15.75 -21.18
CA PHE A 44 3.57 -16.97 -21.58
C PHE A 44 2.81 -17.75 -22.66
N LYS A 45 1.48 -17.78 -22.60
CA LYS A 45 0.63 -18.42 -23.63
C LYS A 45 0.68 -17.70 -24.98
N THR A 46 0.65 -16.37 -24.97
CA THR A 46 0.58 -15.54 -26.19
C THR A 46 1.93 -15.09 -26.72
N LYS A 47 3.02 -15.34 -25.97
CA LYS A 47 4.39 -14.86 -26.23
C LYS A 47 4.50 -13.33 -26.33
N LEU A 48 3.53 -12.59 -25.78
CA LEU A 48 3.52 -11.13 -25.75
C LEU A 48 4.30 -10.62 -24.54
N TYR A 49 5.63 -10.80 -24.56
CA TYR A 49 6.52 -10.42 -23.45
C TYR A 49 6.52 -8.92 -23.15
N SER A 50 6.08 -8.06 -24.09
CA SER A 50 5.94 -6.62 -23.88
C SER A 50 4.98 -6.27 -22.73
N LEU A 51 3.97 -7.10 -22.47
CA LEU A 51 3.03 -6.91 -21.36
C LEU A 51 3.67 -7.15 -19.98
N PHE A 52 4.87 -7.72 -19.92
CA PHE A 52 5.60 -7.89 -18.66
C PHE A 52 5.97 -6.54 -18.03
N ALA A 53 6.24 -5.52 -18.84
CA ALA A 53 6.48 -4.16 -18.34
C ALA A 53 5.26 -3.58 -17.61
N VAL A 54 4.05 -3.95 -18.04
CA VAL A 54 2.79 -3.53 -17.39
C VAL A 54 2.64 -4.20 -16.02
N VAL A 55 2.99 -5.48 -15.91
CA VAL A 55 3.01 -6.21 -14.63
C VAL A 55 3.95 -5.50 -13.63
N VAL A 56 5.18 -5.18 -14.05
CA VAL A 56 6.15 -4.47 -13.20
C VAL A 56 5.65 -3.06 -12.84
N GLY A 57 5.10 -2.32 -13.80
CA GLY A 57 4.52 -0.99 -13.56
C GLY A 57 3.35 -1.00 -12.59
N SER A 58 2.52 -2.06 -12.63
CA SER A 58 1.35 -2.21 -11.74
C SER A 58 1.74 -2.40 -10.26
N ILE A 59 2.97 -2.85 -9.97
CA ILE A 59 3.46 -2.97 -8.60
C ILE A 59 3.78 -1.57 -8.05
N MET A 60 4.26 -0.64 -8.89
CA MET A 60 4.62 0.72 -8.48
C MET A 60 3.40 1.52 -8.00
N THR A 61 2.19 1.22 -8.47
CA THR A 61 0.96 1.84 -7.97
C THR A 61 0.66 1.57 -6.49
N LEU A 62 1.31 0.58 -5.85
CA LEU A 62 1.17 0.31 -4.42
C LEU A 62 2.07 1.19 -3.54
N LEU A 63 3.08 1.86 -4.12
CA LEU A 63 4.05 2.68 -3.38
C LEU A 63 3.42 3.80 -2.55
N PRO A 64 2.50 4.63 -3.07
CA PRO A 64 1.93 5.74 -2.29
C PRO A 64 1.18 5.23 -1.05
N THR A 65 0.46 4.11 -1.19
CA THR A 65 -0.26 3.47 -0.09
C THR A 65 0.71 2.93 0.97
N PHE A 66 1.83 2.35 0.55
CA PHE A 66 2.87 1.86 1.44
C PHE A 66 3.59 3.00 2.19
N ILE A 67 3.89 4.10 1.51
CA ILE A 67 4.50 5.30 2.12
C ILE A 67 3.55 5.87 3.18
N ASN A 68 2.27 6.03 2.85
CA ASN A 68 1.25 6.52 3.78
C ASN A 68 1.11 5.62 5.02
N LEU A 69 1.12 4.29 4.83
CA LEU A 69 1.13 3.32 5.92
C LEU A 69 2.36 3.44 6.81
N THR A 70 3.54 3.67 6.22
CA THR A 70 4.80 3.82 6.95
C THR A 70 4.79 5.10 7.78
N GLN A 71 4.42 6.24 7.19
CA GLN A 71 4.30 7.53 7.89
C GLN A 71 3.31 7.43 9.06
N LEU A 72 2.15 6.79 8.86
CA LEU A 72 1.18 6.56 9.91
C LEU A 72 1.73 5.70 11.05
N ASN A 73 2.55 4.69 10.72
CA ASN A 73 3.15 3.80 11.70
C ASN A 73 4.27 4.47 12.50
N GLU A 74 5.06 5.33 11.85
CA GLU A 74 6.09 6.16 12.49
C GLU A 74 5.46 7.19 13.44
N GLU A 75 4.37 7.84 13.03
CA GLU A 75 3.64 8.78 13.89
C GLU A 75 3.08 8.10 15.14
N ILE A 76 2.46 6.92 14.99
CA ILE A 76 1.97 6.13 16.13
C ILE A 76 3.12 5.76 17.07
N LYS A 77 4.24 5.29 16.52
CA LYS A 77 5.41 4.90 17.31
C LYS A 77 6.01 6.10 18.06
N SER A 78 6.10 7.25 17.41
CA SER A 78 6.57 8.50 18.01
C SER A 78 5.71 8.88 19.23
N ARG A 79 4.38 8.86 19.08
CA ARG A 79 3.45 9.19 20.17
C ARG A 79 3.43 8.17 21.30
N GLN A 80 3.63 6.89 21.01
CA GLN A 80 3.75 5.85 22.03
C GLN A 80 5.10 5.87 22.76
N SER A 81 6.15 6.44 22.17
CA SER A 81 7.47 6.57 22.79
C SER A 81 7.61 7.83 23.64
N HIS A 82 6.72 8.82 23.46
CA HIS A 82 6.73 10.11 24.15
C HIS A 82 5.68 10.23 25.28
N ASN A 83 4.87 9.19 25.49
CA ASN A 83 3.99 8.99 26.65
C ASN A 83 4.55 7.88 27.53
#